data_AF-A0A5C6G3L3-F1
#
_entry.id   AF-A0A5C6G3L3-F1
#
_cell.length_a   1.000
_cell.length_b   1.000
_cell.length_c   1.000
_cell.angle_alpha   90.00
_cell.angle_beta   90.00
_cell.angle_gamma   90.00
#
_symmetry.space_group_name_H-M   'P 1'
#
loop_
_entity.id
_entity.type
_entity.pdbx_description
1 polymer ?
#
loop_
_entity_poly.entity_id
_entity_poly.type
_entity_poly.pdbx_seq_one_letter_code
_entity_poly.pdbx_strand_id
1 'polypeptide(L)'
;MVGAVQAATPGVPPSRSPVHLVLYRDDTTVTVIGVYASLRDGNAECVSLGKDAGMQLTGEEGEMAPEHEELMAVEPVRWDSVAGVSCWVETHEVQVARS
;
A
#
# COMPACT_ATOMS: atom_id res chain seq x y z
N MET A 1 -16.67 -26.20 31.97
CA MET A 1 -15.88 -24.94 32.01
C MET A 1 -14.42 -25.31 32.19
N VAL A 2 -13.62 -25.24 31.12
CA VAL A 2 -12.16 -25.11 31.16
C VAL A 2 -11.76 -24.55 29.79
N GLY A 3 -11.61 -23.24 29.72
CA GLY A 3 -11.00 -22.57 28.58
C GLY A 3 -9.50 -22.79 28.65
N ALA A 4 -8.91 -23.34 27.60
CA ALA A 4 -7.47 -23.37 27.47
C ALA A 4 -6.97 -21.92 27.30
N VAL A 5 -6.31 -21.39 28.32
CA VAL A 5 -5.55 -20.15 28.20
C VAL A 5 -4.27 -20.48 27.45
N GLN A 6 -4.21 -20.06 26.19
CA GLN A 6 -3.02 -20.16 25.37
C GLN A 6 -1.95 -19.24 25.97
N ALA A 7 -0.90 -19.83 26.55
CA ALA A 7 0.22 -19.10 27.11
C ALA A 7 0.95 -18.33 26.00
N ALA A 8 0.96 -17.01 26.09
CA ALA A 8 1.78 -16.17 25.23
C ALA A 8 3.26 -16.50 25.48
N THR A 9 3.98 -16.86 24.42
CA THR A 9 5.42 -17.15 24.49
C THR A 9 6.16 -15.88 24.89
N PRO A 10 6.87 -15.83 26.04
CA PRO A 10 7.59 -14.64 26.44
C PRO A 10 8.85 -14.52 25.60
N GLY A 11 8.92 -13.52 24.71
CA GLY A 11 10.17 -13.15 24.04
C GLY A 11 10.08 -12.77 22.56
N VAL A 12 8.94 -12.97 21.89
CA VAL A 12 8.73 -12.44 20.53
C VAL A 12 8.03 -11.09 20.68
N PRO A 13 8.67 -9.95 20.33
CA PRO A 13 7.96 -8.69 20.20
C PRO A 13 6.77 -8.93 19.26
N PRO A 14 5.57 -8.40 19.54
CA PRO A 14 4.49 -8.48 18.55
C PRO A 14 5.05 -7.96 17.23
N SER A 15 4.98 -8.79 16.18
CA SER A 15 5.25 -8.35 14.81
C SER A 15 4.39 -7.11 14.58
N ARG A 16 5.03 -5.96 14.44
CA ARG A 16 4.32 -4.71 14.19
C ARG A 16 3.66 -4.84 12.84
N SER A 17 2.42 -4.38 12.72
CA SER A 17 1.76 -4.32 11.42
C SER A 17 2.62 -3.51 10.45
N PRO A 18 2.80 -3.97 9.20
CA PRO A 18 3.51 -3.21 8.21
C PRO A 18 2.78 -1.89 7.93
N VAL A 19 3.50 -0.95 7.34
CA VAL A 19 2.94 0.30 6.81
C VAL A 19 3.05 0.31 5.29
N HIS A 20 2.12 1.00 4.65
CA HIS A 20 2.06 1.12 3.20
C HIS A 20 2.29 2.57 2.81
N LEU A 21 3.36 2.83 2.06
CA LEU A 21 3.73 4.15 1.59
C LEU A 21 3.16 4.36 0.19
N VAL A 22 2.45 5.47 -0.01
CA VAL A 22 2.10 5.94 -1.36
C VAL A 22 3.21 6.87 -1.83
N LEU A 23 3.87 6.48 -2.90
CA LEU A 23 4.98 7.20 -3.49
C LEU A 23 4.53 7.78 -4.82
N TYR A 24 4.90 9.02 -5.05
CA TYR A 24 4.64 9.73 -6.29
C TYR A 24 5.95 10.26 -6.83
N ARG A 25 6.21 10.00 -8.10
CA ARG A 25 7.36 10.56 -8.80
C ARG A 25 6.88 11.52 -9.88
N ASP A 26 7.29 12.77 -9.75
CA ASP A 26 7.39 13.68 -10.89
C ASP A 26 8.82 13.62 -11.45
N ASP A 27 9.00 13.92 -12.74
CA ASP A 27 10.26 14.11 -13.48
C ASP A 27 11.54 13.49 -12.85
N THR A 28 12.04 14.07 -11.75
CA THR A 28 13.20 13.56 -11.00
C THR A 28 13.00 13.36 -9.49
N THR A 29 11.87 13.76 -8.91
CA THR A 29 11.66 13.74 -7.45
C THR A 29 10.67 12.66 -7.06
N VAL A 30 11.06 11.82 -6.09
CA VAL A 30 10.13 10.88 -5.44
C VAL A 30 9.66 11.49 -4.12
N THR A 31 8.34 11.62 -3.98
CA THR A 31 7.66 12.18 -2.82
C THR A 31 6.82 11.10 -2.14
N VAL A 32 6.90 11.00 -0.81
CA VAL A 32 5.96 10.22 -0.01
C VAL A 32 4.69 11.05 0.16
N ILE A 33 3.60 10.60 -0.45
CA ILE A 33 2.29 11.25 -0.34
C ILE A 33 1.64 10.94 1.00
N GLY A 34 1.72 9.69 1.43
CA GLY A 34 1.08 9.25 2.66
C GLY A 34 1.61 7.92 3.17
N VAL A 35 1.30 7.65 4.44
CA VAL A 35 1.63 6.40 5.14
C VAL A 35 0.32 5.82 5.68
N TYR A 36 0.02 4.59 5.29
CA TYR A 36 -1.25 3.93 5.56
C TYR A 36 -1.04 2.64 6.36
N ALA A 37 -1.94 2.37 7.29
CA ALA A 37 -1.94 1.10 8.04
C ALA A 37 -2.56 -0.06 7.25
N SER A 38 -3.30 0.26 6.18
CA SER A 38 -4.02 -0.69 5.33
C SER A 38 -3.55 -0.55 3.90
N LEU A 39 -3.23 -1.67 3.25
CA LEU A 39 -2.89 -1.70 1.82
C LEU A 39 -4.04 -1.16 0.97
N ARG A 40 -5.28 -1.46 1.34
CA ARG A 40 -6.49 -0.97 0.64
C ARG A 40 -6.54 0.56 0.60
N ASP A 41 -6.21 1.22 1.71
CA ASP A 41 -6.27 2.67 1.80
C ASP A 41 -5.15 3.33 0.98
N GLY A 42 -3.94 2.76 1.04
CA GLY A 42 -2.82 3.21 0.19
C GLY A 42 -3.09 3.01 -1.30
N ASN A 43 -3.67 1.87 -1.68
CA ASN A 43 -4.06 1.59 -3.05
C ASN A 43 -5.16 2.54 -3.54
N ALA A 44 -6.16 2.82 -2.69
CA ALA A 44 -7.23 3.75 -3.02
C ALA A 44 -6.69 5.18 -3.28
N GLU A 45 -5.74 5.64 -2.47
CA GLU A 45 -5.05 6.92 -2.70
C GLU A 45 -4.29 6.91 -4.03
N CYS A 46 -3.46 5.90 -4.29
CA CYS A 46 -2.65 5.86 -5.51
C CYS A 46 -3.53 5.79 -6.77
N VAL A 47 -4.65 5.08 -6.70
CA VAL A 47 -5.69 5.07 -7.75
C VAL A 47 -6.31 6.45 -7.93
N SER A 48 -6.64 7.15 -6.84
CA SER A 48 -7.22 8.49 -6.90
C SER A 48 -6.28 9.46 -7.61
N LEU A 49 -4.99 9.44 -7.26
CA LEU A 49 -3.96 10.24 -7.92
C LEU A 49 -3.83 9.93 -9.42
N GLY A 50 -4.01 8.67 -9.81
CA GLY A 50 -4.04 8.28 -11.22
C GLY A 50 -5.22 8.88 -11.96
N LYS A 51 -6.41 8.84 -11.37
CA LYS A 51 -7.63 9.46 -11.94
C LYS A 51 -7.47 10.97 -12.09
N ASP A 52 -6.91 11.64 -11.07
CA ASP A 52 -6.65 13.09 -11.10
C ASP A 52 -5.61 13.47 -12.16
N ALA A 53 -4.65 12.58 -12.43
CA ALA A 53 -3.68 12.72 -13.51
C ALA A 53 -4.24 12.37 -14.91
N GLY A 54 -5.51 12.00 -15.01
CA GLY A 54 -6.15 11.63 -16.27
C GLY A 54 -5.75 10.24 -16.80
N MET A 55 -5.20 9.39 -15.95
CA MET A 55 -4.81 8.03 -16.33
C MET A 55 -6.03 7.12 -16.49
N GLN A 56 -6.08 6.40 -17.62
CA GLN A 56 -6.97 5.25 -17.74
C GLN A 56 -6.24 4.02 -17.20
N LEU A 57 -6.54 3.67 -15.95
CA LEU A 57 -6.04 2.45 -15.32
C LEU A 57 -6.82 1.26 -15.91
N THR A 58 -6.45 0.81 -17.11
CA THR A 58 -7.04 -0.34 -17.80
C THR A 58 -6.35 -1.62 -17.35
N GLY A 59 -7.14 -2.59 -16.89
CA GLY A 59 -6.69 -3.65 -16.00
C GLY A 59 -5.83 -4.79 -16.57
N GLU A 60 -4.87 -4.51 -17.44
CA GLU A 60 -3.91 -5.53 -17.93
C GLU A 60 -2.49 -5.35 -17.37
N GLU A 61 -2.18 -4.24 -16.70
CA GLU A 61 -0.87 -4.03 -16.01
C GLU A 61 -1.01 -3.37 -14.61
N GLY A 62 -2.23 -3.40 -14.04
CA GLY A 62 -2.59 -2.76 -12.78
C GLY A 62 -4.11 -2.62 -12.70
N GLU A 63 -4.76 -3.67 -12.22
CA GLU A 63 -6.20 -3.91 -12.38
C GLU A 63 -7.13 -2.90 -11.70
N MET A 64 -8.09 -2.37 -12.46
CA MET A 64 -9.43 -2.08 -11.94
C MET A 64 -10.50 -2.24 -13.02
N ALA A 65 -11.20 -3.38 -12.98
CA ALA A 65 -12.61 -3.43 -13.34
C ALA A 65 -13.44 -3.08 -12.08
N PRO A 66 -14.66 -2.52 -12.21
CA PRO A 66 -15.50 -2.12 -11.07
C PRO A 66 -15.80 -3.23 -10.05
N GLU A 67 -15.62 -4.48 -10.45
CA GLU A 67 -15.77 -5.70 -9.66
C GLU A 67 -14.55 -6.06 -8.76
N HIS A 68 -13.49 -5.24 -8.74
CA HIS A 68 -12.21 -5.55 -8.07
C HIS A 68 -11.96 -4.80 -6.74
N GLU A 69 -12.99 -4.37 -6.00
CA GLU A 69 -12.78 -3.81 -4.65
C GLU A 69 -12.05 -4.79 -3.71
N GLU A 70 -12.24 -6.09 -3.89
CA GLU A 70 -11.56 -7.13 -3.12
C GLU A 70 -10.07 -7.26 -3.50
N LEU A 71 -9.69 -7.02 -4.77
CA LEU A 71 -8.29 -7.12 -5.20
C LEU A 71 -7.46 -5.88 -4.85
N MET A 72 -8.09 -4.71 -4.65
CA MET A 72 -7.41 -3.53 -4.09
C MET A 72 -6.81 -3.78 -2.70
N ALA A 73 -7.22 -4.84 -1.99
CA ALA A 73 -6.67 -5.17 -0.69
C ALA A 73 -5.48 -6.15 -0.73
N VAL A 74 -5.14 -6.72 -1.91
CA VAL A 74 -4.24 -7.87 -2.00
C VAL A 74 -2.85 -7.48 -2.49
N GLU A 75 -2.74 -6.68 -3.55
CA GLU A 75 -1.46 -6.35 -4.17
C GLU A 75 -1.20 -4.84 -4.22
N PRO A 76 0.05 -4.37 -4.00
CA PRO A 76 0.38 -2.95 -4.14
C PRO A 76 0.15 -2.42 -5.55
N VAL A 77 -0.61 -1.33 -5.65
CA VAL A 77 -0.90 -0.67 -6.94
C VAL A 77 0.31 0.10 -7.45
N ARG A 78 0.50 0.09 -8.76
CA ARG A 78 1.44 0.95 -9.49
C ARG A 78 0.82 1.43 -10.79
N TRP A 79 1.14 2.65 -11.20
CA TRP A 79 0.92 3.14 -12.55
C TRP A 79 2.05 4.08 -12.98
N ASP A 80 2.28 4.12 -14.29
CA ASP A 80 3.25 5.00 -14.95
C ASP A 80 2.55 5.74 -16.09
N SER A 81 2.74 7.05 -16.19
CA SER A 81 2.18 7.87 -17.26
C SER A 81 3.17 8.04 -18.41
N VAL A 82 2.63 8.33 -19.61
CA VAL A 82 3.45 8.69 -20.77
C VAL A 82 4.25 10.00 -20.57
N ALA A 83 3.84 10.82 -19.60
CA ALA A 83 4.51 12.06 -19.24
C ALA A 83 5.68 11.86 -18.25
N GLY A 84 6.00 10.61 -17.88
CA GLY A 84 7.09 10.28 -16.95
C GLY A 84 6.71 10.37 -15.47
N VAL A 85 5.47 10.77 -15.16
CA VAL A 85 4.91 10.71 -13.81
C VAL A 85 4.57 9.28 -13.44
N SER A 86 4.84 8.87 -12.20
CA SER A 86 4.52 7.54 -11.68
C SER A 86 3.93 7.61 -10.28
N CYS A 87 3.05 6.68 -9.92
CA CYS A 87 2.64 6.44 -8.53
C CYS A 87 2.71 4.96 -8.23
N TRP A 88 3.12 4.61 -7.01
CA TRP A 88 3.10 3.23 -6.56
C TRP A 88 2.97 3.13 -5.04
N VAL A 89 2.56 1.95 -4.58
CA VAL A 89 2.50 1.60 -3.16
C VAL A 89 3.66 0.68 -2.79
N GLU A 90 4.33 0.97 -1.67
CA GLU A 90 5.34 0.10 -1.08
C GLU A 90 4.94 -0.35 0.32
N THR A 91 5.12 -1.64 0.63
CA THR A 91 4.89 -2.20 1.97
C THR A 91 6.21 -2.29 2.73
N HIS A 92 6.26 -1.70 3.92
CA HIS A 92 7.44 -1.64 4.78
C HIS A 92 7.15 -2.21 6.17
N GLU A 93 8.01 -3.12 6.62
CA GLU A 93 7.98 -3.63 8.00
C GLU A 93 8.48 -2.56 8.97
N VAL A 94 7.71 -2.31 10.03
CA VAL A 94 8.08 -1.30 11.03
C VAL A 94 9.09 -1.88 12.01
N GLN A 95 10.34 -1.47 11.86
CA GLN A 95 11.39 -1.81 12.82
C GLN A 95 11.44 -0.81 13.97
N VAL A 96 11.79 -1.30 15.17
CA VAL A 96 12.10 -0.43 16.30
C VAL A 96 13.43 0.26 16.01
N ALA A 97 13.42 1.59 15.88
CA ALA A 97 14.66 2.35 15.83
C ALA A 97 15.43 2.14 17.14
N ARG A 98 16.67 1.67 17.06
CA ARG A 98 17.57 1.70 18.21
C ARG A 98 18.06 3.13 18.39
N SER A 99 17.59 3.79 19.45
CA SER A 99 18.08 5.10 19.91
C SER A 99 19.41 4.96 20.63
#